data_AF-A0A847B0E1-F1
#
_entry.id   AF-A0A847B0E1-F1
#
_cell.length_a   1.000
_cell.length_b   1.000
_cell.length_c   1.000
_cell.angle_alpha   90.00
_cell.angle_beta   90.00
_cell.angle_gamma   90.00
#
_symmetry.space_group_name_H-M   'P 1'
#
loop_
_entity.id
_entity.type
_entity.pdbx_description
1 polymer ?
#
loop_
_entity_poly.entity_id
_entity_poly.type
_entity_poly.pdbx_seq_one_letter_code
_entity_poly.pdbx_strand_id
1 'polypeptide(L)'
;MKTKRIILLLSGVLFSLMLLESGLRLGGFIRLSIQKTKNQMAIKEKGSYRILCLGDSTTENQWPPYLKEILNKEDLGIKFSVIDKGRSCTNSMHIMAELEDNISNYKPDMLITMMGANDGGYYSDITSIKPGTLKNLKIYKLFKMILLAIKDRSREVQAATKEDVGLAENISDALNMKDQIENSLLISGKDSDKTYRDYGAYFRAQQQYEEAMEYLRKAIEINSANGLNYAVMGQCFKDQGKYELAEKYFKKAVKLGSEDEWILGELAHCLKAQSKYEEADSYFKRLLQVNPMNDFAYCELGSCSKSQGKYKEAKMFFKEAIEVNPENSTACNNLGFLLMEQHKYDESEKYFRKALEIDKEDDWNYVGLAFCFTDWGKHEEAESCFRSAIKINPENEYAYGGLGRSCREQGRSEEAERYLQKAIEIDPENETFYDQLGLCLKSQGKLKEAESSFMQSRKITQTHGRKCFNPKTINNYIKLKKILDKNNIQYVCVQYPMWDVEQLKDIFKEESGIIFVDNKKTFEAAVNESSYFDYFTDAFAGDFGHCTPKGNKLLAENIAREILQIF
;
A
#
# COMPACT_ATOMS: atom_id res chain seq x y z
N MET A 1 18.39 -50.82 -2.05
CA MET A 1 18.73 -49.90 -3.17
C MET A 1 18.11 -48.51 -3.04
N LYS A 2 16.83 -48.37 -2.67
CA LYS A 2 16.16 -47.04 -2.56
C LYS A 2 16.83 -46.09 -1.54
N THR A 3 17.22 -46.59 -0.35
CA THR A 3 17.87 -45.78 0.69
C THR A 3 19.23 -45.20 0.27
N LYS A 4 20.06 -45.99 -0.43
CA LYS A 4 21.36 -45.51 -0.95
C LYS A 4 21.18 -44.42 -2.02
N ARG A 5 20.15 -44.50 -2.86
CA ARG A 5 19.83 -43.45 -3.85
C ARG A 5 19.35 -42.15 -3.20
N ILE A 6 18.53 -42.24 -2.16
CA ILE A 6 18.07 -41.07 -1.39
C ILE A 6 19.24 -40.37 -0.70
N ILE A 7 20.15 -41.14 -0.06
CA ILE A 7 21.34 -40.57 0.58
C ILE A 7 22.24 -39.88 -0.44
N LEU A 8 22.46 -40.50 -1.61
CA LEU A 8 23.27 -39.89 -2.68
C LEU A 8 22.66 -38.57 -3.18
N LEU A 9 21.34 -38.54 -3.40
CA LEU A 9 20.62 -37.34 -3.80
C LEU A 9 20.71 -36.23 -2.75
N LEU A 10 20.47 -36.54 -1.48
CA LEU A 10 20.59 -35.58 -0.38
C LEU A 10 22.02 -35.03 -0.25
N SER A 11 23.02 -35.89 -0.42
CA SER A 11 24.44 -35.48 -0.38
C SER A 11 24.81 -34.57 -1.54
N GLY A 12 24.27 -34.83 -2.74
CA GLY A 12 24.46 -33.99 -3.92
C GLY A 12 23.84 -32.60 -3.72
N VAL A 13 22.60 -32.54 -3.24
CA VAL A 13 21.92 -31.27 -2.92
C VAL A 13 22.71 -30.47 -1.88
N LEU A 14 23.17 -31.12 -0.81
CA LEU A 14 23.95 -30.46 0.23
C LEU A 14 25.27 -29.88 -0.33
N PHE A 15 25.99 -30.65 -1.16
CA PHE A 15 27.24 -30.22 -1.78
C PHE A 15 27.03 -29.02 -2.73
N SER A 16 25.96 -29.04 -3.53
CA SER A 16 25.58 -27.91 -4.39
C SER A 16 25.27 -26.65 -3.58
N LEU A 17 24.54 -26.76 -2.47
CA LEU A 17 24.25 -25.62 -1.59
C LEU A 17 25.52 -25.05 -0.94
N MET A 18 26.47 -25.90 -0.55
CA MET A 18 27.76 -25.45 -0.01
C MET A 18 28.61 -24.71 -1.04
N LEU A 19 28.67 -25.22 -2.29
CA LEU A 19 29.38 -24.54 -3.38
C LEU A 19 28.76 -23.17 -3.69
N LEU A 20 27.42 -23.07 -3.75
CA LEU A 20 26.73 -21.82 -4.02
C LEU A 20 26.94 -20.79 -2.88
N GLU A 21 26.87 -21.20 -1.62
CA GLU A 21 27.18 -20.33 -0.48
C GLU A 21 28.62 -19.79 -0.54
N SER A 22 29.56 -20.68 -0.87
CA SER A 22 30.99 -20.35 -0.95
C SER A 22 31.27 -19.36 -2.09
N GLY A 23 30.64 -19.57 -3.25
CA GLY A 23 30.67 -18.65 -4.38
C GLY A 23 30.09 -17.26 -4.03
N LEU A 24 28.92 -17.20 -3.39
CA LEU A 24 28.30 -15.94 -2.96
C LEU A 24 29.16 -15.19 -1.92
N ARG A 25 29.87 -15.90 -1.04
CA ARG A 25 30.80 -15.30 -0.07
C ARG A 25 32.05 -14.76 -0.77
N LEU A 26 32.67 -15.56 -1.62
CA LEU A 26 33.88 -15.17 -2.35
C LEU A 26 33.62 -13.97 -3.27
N GLY A 27 32.53 -13.98 -4.03
CA GLY A 27 32.14 -12.84 -4.87
C GLY A 27 31.92 -11.56 -4.06
N GLY A 28 31.25 -11.65 -2.91
CA GLY A 28 31.09 -10.51 -2.01
C GLY A 28 32.42 -10.00 -1.42
N PHE A 29 33.34 -10.90 -1.06
CA PHE A 29 34.67 -10.52 -0.55
C PHE A 29 35.53 -9.82 -1.61
N ILE A 30 35.53 -10.32 -2.85
CA ILE A 30 36.25 -9.71 -3.97
C ILE A 30 35.70 -8.30 -4.23
N ARG A 31 34.37 -8.15 -4.30
CA ARG A 31 33.69 -6.86 -4.50
C ARG A 31 34.03 -5.84 -3.41
N LEU A 32 33.91 -6.22 -2.14
CA LEU A 32 34.25 -5.35 -1.00
C LEU A 32 35.75 -5.00 -0.97
N SER A 33 36.62 -5.94 -1.33
CA SER A 33 38.07 -5.68 -1.42
C SER A 33 38.38 -4.64 -2.49
N ILE A 34 37.78 -4.76 -3.68
CA ILE A 34 37.93 -3.77 -4.76
C ILE A 34 37.42 -2.39 -4.31
N GLN A 35 36.23 -2.32 -3.72
CA GLN A 35 35.66 -1.05 -3.23
C GLN A 35 36.54 -0.42 -2.14
N LYS A 36 37.03 -1.22 -1.19
CA LYS A 36 37.93 -0.75 -0.13
C LYS A 36 39.24 -0.21 -0.70
N THR A 37 39.83 -0.87 -1.71
CA THR A 37 41.03 -0.37 -2.38
C THR A 37 40.78 0.96 -3.08
N LYS A 38 39.65 1.11 -3.81
CA LYS A 38 39.26 2.38 -4.43
C LYS A 38 39.09 3.50 -3.39
N ASN A 39 38.40 3.22 -2.28
CA ASN A 39 38.19 4.19 -1.21
C ASN A 39 39.49 4.54 -0.47
N GLN A 40 40.42 3.61 -0.33
CA GLN A 40 41.74 3.89 0.25
C GLN A 40 42.60 4.78 -0.66
N MET A 41 42.46 4.68 -1.98
CA MET A 41 43.11 5.61 -2.91
C MET A 41 42.59 7.04 -2.71
N ALA A 42 41.27 7.20 -2.50
CA ALA A 42 40.64 8.49 -2.23
C ALA A 42 41.17 9.20 -0.98
N ILE A 43 41.56 8.46 0.07
CA ILE A 43 42.17 9.02 1.30
C ILE A 43 43.64 9.44 1.09
N LYS A 44 44.37 8.74 0.21
CA LYS A 44 45.81 8.98 -0.03
C LYS A 44 46.07 10.30 -0.77
N GLU A 45 45.06 10.87 -1.41
CA GLU A 45 45.13 12.19 -2.05
C GLU A 45 45.09 13.28 -0.97
N LYS A 46 46.26 13.76 -0.54
CA LYS A 46 46.36 14.86 0.44
C LYS A 46 45.83 16.16 -0.16
N GLY A 47 45.01 16.89 0.62
CA GLY A 47 44.47 18.20 0.24
C GLY A 47 43.22 18.18 -0.65
N SER A 48 42.66 17.01 -0.96
CA SER A 48 41.40 16.91 -1.70
C SER A 48 40.19 17.22 -0.82
N TYR A 49 39.16 17.87 -1.38
CA TYR A 49 37.83 17.99 -0.76
C TYR A 49 37.11 16.64 -0.83
N ARG A 50 36.77 16.05 0.31
CA ARG A 50 36.30 14.66 0.43
C ARG A 50 34.79 14.59 0.52
N ILE A 51 34.19 13.86 -0.41
CA ILE A 51 32.76 13.62 -0.50
C ILE A 51 32.49 12.15 -0.16
N LEU A 52 31.74 11.89 0.91
CA LEU A 52 31.31 10.54 1.28
C LEU A 52 29.89 10.29 0.78
N CYS A 53 29.73 9.31 -0.11
CA CYS A 53 28.43 8.92 -0.66
C CYS A 53 27.90 7.68 0.07
N LEU A 54 26.73 7.80 0.70
CA LEU A 54 26.03 6.70 1.37
C LEU A 54 24.67 6.45 0.71
N GLY A 55 24.27 5.19 0.63
CA GLY A 55 22.97 4.81 0.11
C GLY A 55 22.86 3.33 -0.16
N ASP A 56 21.76 2.94 -0.79
CA ASP A 56 21.49 1.54 -1.12
C ASP A 56 22.08 1.11 -2.47
N SER A 57 21.45 0.16 -3.16
CA SER A 57 21.86 -0.31 -4.48
C SER A 57 21.85 0.79 -5.53
N THR A 58 21.07 1.86 -5.35
CA THR A 58 21.07 3.03 -6.24
C THR A 58 22.32 3.89 -6.13
N THR A 59 23.12 3.71 -5.07
CA THR A 59 24.39 4.44 -4.88
C THR A 59 25.60 3.57 -5.17
N GLU A 60 25.57 2.28 -4.86
CA GLU A 60 26.75 1.40 -4.93
C GLU A 60 27.29 1.19 -6.37
N ASN A 61 28.47 1.75 -6.65
CA ASN A 61 29.13 1.80 -7.96
C ASN A 61 28.23 2.33 -9.08
N GLN A 62 27.30 3.24 -8.74
CA GLN A 62 26.34 3.83 -9.67
C GLN A 62 26.78 5.24 -10.10
N TRP A 63 26.11 6.29 -9.60
CA TRP A 63 26.42 7.69 -9.87
C TRP A 63 27.73 8.24 -9.25
N PRO A 64 28.30 7.74 -8.12
CA PRO A 64 29.47 8.38 -7.51
C PRO A 64 30.73 8.49 -8.40
N PRO A 65 31.09 7.49 -9.23
CA PRO A 65 32.19 7.62 -10.19
C PRO A 65 31.99 8.75 -11.21
N TYR A 66 30.77 8.90 -11.74
CA TYR A 66 30.43 9.99 -12.66
C TYR A 66 30.52 11.34 -11.96
N LEU A 67 30.05 11.43 -10.71
CA LEU A 67 30.16 12.65 -9.91
C LEU A 67 31.62 13.09 -9.76
N LYS A 68 32.53 12.15 -9.46
CA LYS A 68 33.97 12.45 -9.36
C LYS A 68 34.51 13.03 -10.67
N GLU A 69 34.14 12.43 -11.80
CA GLU A 69 34.59 12.89 -13.11
C GLU A 69 34.07 14.29 -13.43
N ILE A 70 32.79 14.56 -13.14
CA ILE A 70 32.15 15.85 -13.42
C ILE A 70 32.75 16.96 -12.55
N LEU A 71 32.85 16.75 -11.23
CA LEU A 71 33.37 17.79 -10.32
C LEU A 71 34.83 18.16 -10.59
N ASN A 72 35.66 17.22 -11.08
CA ASN A 72 37.06 17.49 -11.39
C ASN A 72 37.30 17.96 -12.84
N LYS A 73 36.25 18.09 -13.66
CA LYS A 73 36.36 18.77 -14.97
C LYS A 73 36.31 20.28 -14.84
N GLU A 74 35.66 20.79 -13.79
CA GLU A 74 35.56 22.21 -13.51
C GLU A 74 36.90 22.74 -12.93
N ASP A 75 37.37 23.88 -13.45
CA ASP A 75 38.63 24.50 -13.02
C ASP A 75 38.43 25.38 -11.78
N LEU A 76 38.10 24.75 -10.65
CA LEU A 76 37.84 25.44 -9.38
C LEU A 76 39.09 25.55 -8.49
N GLY A 77 40.24 25.02 -8.92
CA GLY A 77 41.42 24.89 -8.07
C GLY A 77 41.25 23.91 -6.89
N ILE A 78 40.10 23.23 -6.80
CA ILE A 78 39.78 22.24 -5.78
C ILE A 78 39.78 20.86 -6.42
N LYS A 79 40.52 19.92 -5.82
CA LYS A 79 40.49 18.51 -6.22
C LYS A 79 39.47 17.76 -5.39
N PHE A 80 38.43 17.21 -6.03
CA PHE A 80 37.39 16.45 -5.36
C PHE A 80 37.71 14.95 -5.30
N SER A 81 37.60 14.38 -4.10
CA SER A 81 37.75 12.95 -3.86
C SER A 81 36.41 12.36 -3.42
N VAL A 82 35.83 11.50 -4.26
CA VAL A 82 34.52 10.87 -4.00
C VAL A 82 34.72 9.45 -3.47
N ILE A 83 34.10 9.17 -2.33
CA ILE A 83 34.20 7.92 -1.58
C ILE A 83 32.85 7.21 -1.67
N ASP A 84 32.80 6.09 -2.37
CA ASP A 84 31.59 5.31 -2.55
C ASP A 84 31.47 4.25 -1.45
N LYS A 85 30.51 4.47 -0.56
CA LYS A 85 30.13 3.55 0.51
C LYS A 85 28.67 3.11 0.38
N GLY A 86 28.10 3.20 -0.83
CA GLY A 86 26.81 2.60 -1.17
C GLY A 86 26.84 1.08 -0.96
N ARG A 87 25.69 0.50 -0.65
CA ARG A 87 25.57 -0.93 -0.37
C ARG A 87 24.25 -1.51 -0.86
N SER A 88 24.33 -2.52 -1.71
CA SER A 88 23.18 -3.29 -2.17
C SER A 88 22.46 -3.98 -1.00
N CYS A 89 21.13 -4.07 -1.11
CA CYS A 89 20.28 -4.76 -0.12
C CYS A 89 20.45 -4.21 1.31
N THR A 90 20.63 -2.89 1.45
CA THR A 90 20.74 -2.20 2.75
C THR A 90 19.49 -1.37 3.03
N ASN A 91 19.34 -0.95 4.28
CA ASN A 91 18.30 -0.04 4.75
C ASN A 91 18.94 1.12 5.54
N SER A 92 18.17 2.14 5.89
CA SER A 92 18.69 3.32 6.59
C SER A 92 19.30 2.96 7.95
N MET A 93 18.74 1.98 8.67
CA MET A 93 19.28 1.54 9.96
C MET A 93 20.72 1.03 9.84
N HIS A 94 21.03 0.29 8.78
CA HIS A 94 22.37 -0.22 8.58
C HIS A 94 23.35 0.87 8.10
N ILE A 95 22.88 1.79 7.25
CA ILE A 95 23.65 2.99 6.87
C ILE A 95 24.02 3.78 8.14
N MET A 96 23.07 3.97 9.05
CA MET A 96 23.28 4.66 10.32
C MET A 96 24.24 3.92 11.25
N ALA A 97 24.23 2.58 11.25
CA ALA A 97 25.11 1.78 12.10
C ALA A 97 26.60 1.91 11.71
N GLU A 98 26.91 2.16 10.43
CA GLU A 98 28.28 2.35 9.94
C GLU A 98 28.69 3.84 9.82
N LEU A 99 27.77 4.78 10.09
CA LEU A 99 27.96 6.20 9.79
C LEU A 99 29.17 6.79 10.54
N GLU A 100 29.23 6.64 11.85
CA GLU A 100 30.31 7.21 12.68
C GLU A 100 31.68 6.60 12.35
N ASP A 101 31.72 5.28 12.11
CA ASP A 101 32.92 4.59 11.66
C ASP A 101 33.40 5.12 10.30
N ASN A 102 32.48 5.35 9.37
CA ASN A 102 32.82 5.92 8.07
C ASN A 102 33.33 7.37 8.21
N ILE A 103 32.68 8.20 9.02
CA ILE A 103 33.13 9.57 9.28
C ILE A 103 34.54 9.57 9.88
N SER A 104 34.79 8.73 10.89
CA SER A 104 36.09 8.61 11.56
C SER A 104 37.21 8.15 10.60
N ASN A 105 36.91 7.14 9.78
CA ASN A 105 37.90 6.53 8.88
C ASN A 105 38.21 7.40 7.65
N TYR A 106 37.21 8.08 7.09
CA TYR A 106 37.35 8.80 5.82
C TYR A 106 37.48 10.32 6.00
N LYS A 107 37.05 10.87 7.14
CA LYS A 107 37.06 12.30 7.47
C LYS A 107 36.55 13.16 6.30
N PRO A 108 35.27 12.99 5.90
CA PRO A 108 34.71 13.73 4.78
C PRO A 108 34.44 15.18 5.14
N ASP A 109 34.54 16.07 4.14
CA ASP A 109 34.11 17.47 4.23
C ASP A 109 32.61 17.60 3.90
N MET A 110 32.11 16.70 3.06
CA MET A 110 30.72 16.64 2.63
C MET A 110 30.20 15.20 2.65
N LEU A 111 28.93 15.04 3.01
CA LEU A 111 28.23 13.77 2.97
C LEU A 111 26.99 13.86 2.08
N ILE A 112 26.89 12.93 1.13
CA ILE A 112 25.75 12.79 0.24
C ILE A 112 25.01 11.51 0.60
N THR A 113 23.71 11.59 0.88
CA THR A 113 22.90 10.40 1.13
C THR A 113 21.66 10.31 0.28
N MET A 114 21.36 9.08 -0.15
CA MET A 114 20.08 8.66 -0.70
C MET A 114 19.68 7.36 0.00
N MET A 115 18.63 7.38 0.83
CA MET A 115 18.21 6.22 1.63
C MET A 115 16.71 6.20 1.91
N GLY A 116 16.17 5.04 2.27
CA GLY A 116 14.80 4.92 2.75
C GLY A 116 13.86 4.09 1.87
N ALA A 117 14.19 3.88 0.59
CA ALA A 117 13.36 3.05 -0.30
C ALA A 117 13.19 1.62 0.25
N ASN A 118 14.22 1.07 0.88
CA ASN A 118 14.21 -0.29 1.44
C ASN A 118 13.68 -0.40 2.88
N ASP A 119 13.21 0.70 3.50
CA ASP A 119 12.81 0.73 4.90
C ASP A 119 11.34 0.35 5.14
N GLY A 120 10.49 0.58 4.14
CA GLY A 120 9.10 0.10 4.11
C GLY A 120 8.99 -1.37 3.70
N GLY A 121 10.02 -1.89 3.03
CA GLY A 121 10.09 -3.27 2.59
C GLY A 121 10.79 -4.21 3.57
N TYR A 122 10.61 -5.49 3.30
CA TYR A 122 11.35 -6.69 3.72
C TYR A 122 12.62 -6.71 4.55
N TYR A 123 13.47 -5.72 4.41
CA TYR A 123 14.83 -5.75 4.95
C TYR A 123 14.87 -5.40 6.43
N SER A 124 13.76 -4.91 7.00
CA SER A 124 13.62 -4.61 8.44
C SER A 124 13.78 -5.84 9.35
N ASP A 125 13.49 -7.05 8.86
CA ASP A 125 13.49 -8.31 9.65
C ASP A 125 14.81 -9.11 9.60
N ILE A 126 15.81 -8.69 8.82
CA ILE A 126 17.04 -9.48 8.61
C ILE A 126 18.13 -9.14 9.65
N THR A 127 17.99 -8.05 10.40
CA THR A 127 19.03 -7.52 11.30
C THR A 127 18.99 -8.05 12.74
N SER A 128 17.98 -8.85 13.11
CA SER A 128 17.82 -9.40 14.47
C SER A 128 18.48 -10.79 14.69
N ILE A 129 19.31 -11.26 13.75
CA ILE A 129 19.77 -12.65 13.73
C ILE A 129 21.07 -12.83 14.54
N LYS A 130 21.01 -13.63 15.62
CA LYS A 130 22.17 -14.01 16.44
C LYS A 130 23.25 -14.76 15.62
N PRO A 131 24.56 -14.61 15.94
CA PRO A 131 25.63 -15.37 15.31
C PRO A 131 25.41 -16.89 15.49
N GLY A 132 25.55 -17.68 14.42
CA GLY A 132 25.50 -19.16 14.48
C GLY A 132 24.22 -19.84 13.94
N THR A 133 23.21 -19.11 13.44
CA THR A 133 22.01 -19.74 12.85
C THR A 133 22.11 -19.95 11.33
N LEU A 134 21.38 -20.94 10.78
CA LEU A 134 21.22 -21.17 9.33
C LEU A 134 20.77 -19.89 8.56
N LYS A 135 20.12 -18.95 9.27
CA LYS A 135 19.66 -17.68 8.71
C LYS A 135 20.80 -16.72 8.32
N ASN A 136 22.04 -17.01 8.71
CA ASN A 136 23.24 -16.25 8.35
C ASN A 136 23.88 -16.67 7.02
N LEU A 137 23.41 -17.77 6.42
CA LEU A 137 23.88 -18.20 5.10
C LEU A 137 23.37 -17.21 4.03
N LYS A 138 24.24 -16.79 3.11
CA LYS A 138 23.86 -15.92 1.99
C LYS A 138 22.84 -16.61 1.09
N ILE A 139 22.94 -17.92 0.92
CA ILE A 139 21.98 -18.75 0.21
C ILE A 139 20.59 -18.69 0.86
N TYR A 140 20.53 -18.72 2.20
CA TYR A 140 19.27 -18.58 2.93
C TYR A 140 18.67 -17.19 2.74
N LYS A 141 19.51 -16.14 2.77
CA LYS A 141 19.06 -14.75 2.52
C LYS A 141 18.59 -14.57 1.07
N LEU A 142 19.25 -15.19 0.11
CA LEU A 142 18.87 -15.20 -1.31
C LEU A 142 17.53 -15.93 -1.50
N PHE A 143 17.38 -17.15 -0.96
CA PHE A 143 16.13 -17.90 -1.01
C PHE A 143 15.00 -17.19 -0.29
N LYS A 144 15.27 -16.62 0.89
CA LYS A 144 14.32 -15.76 1.61
C LYS A 144 13.95 -14.60 0.69
N MET A 145 14.88 -13.77 0.25
CA MET A 145 14.63 -12.65 -0.67
C MET A 145 13.83 -13.06 -1.93
N ILE A 146 14.07 -14.23 -2.53
CA ILE A 146 13.28 -14.73 -3.68
C ILE A 146 11.86 -15.10 -3.26
N LEU A 147 11.70 -15.97 -2.26
CA LEU A 147 10.38 -16.40 -1.71
C LEU A 147 9.47 -15.25 -1.33
N LEU A 148 10.12 -14.16 -1.02
CA LEU A 148 9.58 -13.16 -0.18
C LEU A 148 9.45 -11.91 -1.16
N ALA A 149 10.29 -11.71 -2.19
CA ALA A 149 9.99 -10.85 -3.35
C ALA A 149 8.78 -11.34 -4.16
N ILE A 150 8.49 -12.64 -4.08
CA ILE A 150 7.23 -13.24 -4.55
C ILE A 150 6.03 -12.79 -3.69
N LYS A 151 6.25 -12.41 -2.43
CA LYS A 151 5.25 -11.98 -1.43
C LYS A 151 5.15 -10.43 -1.27
N ASP A 152 6.21 -9.72 -1.66
CA ASP A 152 6.31 -8.31 -2.07
C ASP A 152 5.14 -7.71 -2.86
N ARG A 153 4.78 -8.44 -3.92
CA ARG A 153 3.81 -8.09 -4.96
C ARG A 153 2.35 -8.19 -4.49
N SER A 154 2.10 -8.61 -3.25
CA SER A 154 0.76 -8.97 -2.76
C SER A 154 0.26 -8.03 -1.66
N ARG A 155 0.73 -6.78 -1.58
CA ARG A 155 0.55 -5.92 -0.39
C ARG A 155 -0.04 -4.51 -0.57
N GLU A 156 -0.45 -4.08 -1.76
CA GLU A 156 -0.86 -2.66 -1.97
C GLU A 156 -2.34 -2.39 -2.29
N VAL A 157 -3.29 -3.32 -2.11
CA VAL A 157 -4.72 -3.02 -2.36
C VAL A 157 -5.61 -3.36 -1.16
N GLN A 158 -5.94 -2.36 -0.35
CA GLN A 158 -7.14 -2.33 0.50
C GLN A 158 -7.39 -0.92 1.04
N ALA A 159 -8.31 -0.17 0.41
CA ALA A 159 -9.19 0.80 1.06
C ALA A 159 -10.26 1.30 0.08
N ALA A 160 -11.53 0.96 0.34
CA ALA A 160 -12.72 1.82 0.25
C ALA A 160 -13.98 0.98 -0.05
N THR A 161 -15.00 1.19 0.78
CA THR A 161 -16.32 0.55 0.81
C THR A 161 -17.37 1.50 0.25
N LYS A 162 -18.41 0.99 -0.44
CA LYS A 162 -19.85 1.19 -0.17
C LYS A 162 -20.73 0.75 -1.36
N GLU A 163 -21.71 -0.12 -1.12
CA GLU A 163 -23.16 0.16 -0.98
C GLU A 163 -23.80 0.75 -2.24
N ASP A 164 -24.60 -0.05 -2.95
CA ASP A 164 -25.96 0.33 -3.39
C ASP A 164 -26.68 -0.79 -4.15
N VAL A 165 -27.66 -1.44 -3.50
CA VAL A 165 -28.86 -1.99 -4.18
C VAL A 165 -30.06 -1.74 -3.25
N GLY A 166 -30.78 -0.65 -3.49
CA GLY A 166 -32.00 -0.32 -2.74
C GLY A 166 -32.83 0.83 -3.30
N LEU A 167 -32.56 1.31 -4.52
CA LEU A 167 -33.16 2.57 -4.99
C LEU A 167 -34.61 2.43 -5.48
N ALA A 168 -35.06 1.23 -5.86
CA ALA A 168 -36.39 1.05 -6.46
C ALA A 168 -37.53 0.74 -5.45
N GLU A 169 -37.23 0.09 -4.32
CA GLU A 169 -38.23 -0.16 -3.25
C GLU A 169 -38.42 1.08 -2.34
N ASN A 170 -37.36 1.87 -2.14
CA ASN A 170 -37.37 3.04 -1.24
C ASN A 170 -38.32 4.17 -1.66
N ILE A 171 -38.64 4.32 -2.96
CA ILE A 171 -39.50 5.41 -3.44
C ILE A 171 -40.97 5.17 -3.04
N SER A 172 -41.43 3.92 -3.11
CA SER A 172 -42.80 3.53 -2.71
C SER A 172 -43.00 3.67 -1.20
N ASP A 173 -42.02 3.22 -0.41
CA ASP A 173 -42.08 3.29 1.05
C ASP A 173 -41.95 4.72 1.55
N ALA A 174 -41.13 5.57 0.90
CA ALA A 174 -41.03 6.98 1.24
C ALA A 174 -42.37 7.72 1.00
N LEU A 175 -43.07 7.46 -0.11
CA LEU A 175 -44.39 8.05 -0.40
C LEU A 175 -45.43 7.69 0.67
N ASN A 176 -45.49 6.41 1.06
CA ASN A 176 -46.34 5.97 2.18
C ASN A 176 -45.94 6.59 3.52
N MET A 177 -44.64 6.80 3.75
CA MET A 177 -44.13 7.40 4.98
C MET A 177 -44.55 8.87 5.11
N LYS A 178 -44.56 9.64 4.02
CA LYS A 178 -45.03 11.04 4.02
C LYS A 178 -46.51 11.15 4.38
N ASP A 179 -47.37 10.33 3.78
CA ASP A 179 -48.81 10.33 4.07
C ASP A 179 -49.09 9.90 5.53
N GLN A 180 -48.28 9.01 6.09
CA GLN A 180 -48.36 8.63 7.51
C GLN A 180 -47.92 9.76 8.44
N ILE A 181 -46.86 10.49 8.10
CA ILE A 181 -46.39 11.65 8.89
C ILE A 181 -47.43 12.77 8.86
N GLU A 182 -48.01 13.09 7.70
CA GLU A 182 -49.05 14.11 7.55
C GLU A 182 -50.34 13.75 8.29
N ASN A 183 -50.78 12.48 8.23
CA ASN A 183 -51.91 11.98 9.01
C ASN A 183 -51.64 12.02 10.53
N SER A 184 -50.43 11.67 10.98
CA SER A 184 -50.03 11.78 12.38
C SER A 184 -50.06 13.23 12.88
N LEU A 185 -49.72 14.19 12.02
CA LEU A 185 -49.78 15.64 12.30
C LEU A 185 -51.24 16.12 12.44
N LEU A 186 -52.11 15.68 11.53
CA LEU A 186 -53.56 15.95 11.55
C LEU A 186 -54.24 15.39 12.82
N ILE A 187 -53.82 14.22 13.30
CA ILE A 187 -54.42 13.56 14.48
C ILE A 187 -53.85 14.13 15.80
N SER A 188 -52.56 14.42 15.87
CA SER A 188 -51.91 14.82 17.12
C SER A 188 -51.93 16.34 17.38
N GLY A 189 -52.07 17.16 16.33
CA GLY A 189 -52.11 18.62 16.42
C GLY A 189 -50.87 19.26 17.06
N LYS A 190 -49.77 18.51 17.25
CA LYS A 190 -48.55 18.98 17.91
C LYS A 190 -47.31 18.60 17.12
N ASP A 191 -46.56 19.62 16.75
CA ASP A 191 -45.16 19.54 16.34
C ASP A 191 -44.33 18.88 17.44
N SER A 192 -43.91 17.65 17.22
CA SER A 192 -43.05 16.89 18.13
C SER A 192 -41.67 16.68 17.52
N ASP A 193 -40.66 16.44 18.37
CA ASP A 193 -39.31 16.09 17.90
C ASP A 193 -39.33 14.82 17.05
N LYS A 194 -40.19 13.85 17.39
CA LYS A 194 -40.43 12.66 16.56
C LYS A 194 -40.93 13.03 15.16
N THR A 195 -41.95 13.89 15.05
CA THR A 195 -42.53 14.30 13.75
C THR A 195 -41.46 14.92 12.84
N TYR A 196 -40.65 15.83 13.39
CA TYR A 196 -39.57 16.46 12.64
C TYR A 196 -38.41 15.51 12.32
N ARG A 197 -38.11 14.55 13.21
CA ARG A 197 -37.14 13.48 12.91
C ARG A 197 -37.63 12.58 11.78
N ASP A 198 -38.91 12.23 11.75
CA ASP A 198 -39.50 11.37 10.73
C ASP A 198 -39.48 12.09 9.36
N TYR A 199 -39.76 13.40 9.32
CA TYR A 199 -39.52 14.21 8.11
C TYR A 199 -38.03 14.22 7.71
N GLY A 200 -37.13 14.38 8.67
CA GLY A 200 -35.69 14.28 8.43
C GLY A 200 -35.29 12.97 7.78
N ALA A 201 -35.81 11.83 8.27
CA ALA A 201 -35.57 10.51 7.71
C ALA A 201 -36.19 10.36 6.31
N TYR A 202 -37.39 10.89 6.08
CA TYR A 202 -38.04 10.91 4.77
C TYR A 202 -37.19 11.66 3.73
N PHE A 203 -36.75 12.88 4.02
CA PHE A 203 -35.92 13.66 3.09
C PHE A 203 -34.54 13.03 2.88
N ARG A 204 -33.97 12.38 3.91
CA ARG A 204 -32.74 11.59 3.77
C ARG A 204 -32.91 10.46 2.76
N ALA A 205 -34.03 9.72 2.81
CA ALA A 205 -34.32 8.63 1.87
C ALA A 205 -34.43 9.12 0.42
N GLN A 206 -34.80 10.39 0.22
CA GLN A 206 -34.82 11.06 -1.10
C GLN A 206 -33.48 11.71 -1.48
N GLN A 207 -32.42 11.49 -0.69
CA GLN A 207 -31.11 12.13 -0.84
C GLN A 207 -31.16 13.68 -0.79
N GLN A 208 -32.24 14.24 -0.24
CA GLN A 208 -32.42 15.68 0.01
C GLN A 208 -31.85 16.02 1.38
N TYR A 209 -30.51 16.02 1.47
CA TYR A 209 -29.81 16.10 2.75
C TYR A 209 -29.96 17.46 3.43
N GLU A 210 -29.98 18.56 2.68
CA GLU A 210 -30.16 19.91 3.21
C GLU A 210 -31.49 20.06 3.94
N GLU A 211 -32.59 19.65 3.29
CA GLU A 211 -33.93 19.66 3.85
C GLU A 211 -34.03 18.71 5.05
N ALA A 212 -33.47 17.49 4.93
CA ALA A 212 -33.40 16.54 6.03
C ALA A 212 -32.73 17.16 7.28
N MET A 213 -31.61 17.85 7.08
CA MET A 213 -30.87 18.52 8.16
C MET A 213 -31.64 19.69 8.76
N GLU A 214 -32.45 20.43 7.99
CA GLU A 214 -33.30 21.50 8.54
C GLU A 214 -34.36 20.94 9.49
N TYR A 215 -35.06 19.88 9.08
CA TYR A 215 -36.04 19.22 9.94
C TYR A 215 -35.41 18.58 11.17
N LEU A 216 -34.23 17.98 11.04
CA LEU A 216 -33.50 17.42 12.18
C LEU A 216 -33.02 18.50 13.16
N ARG A 217 -32.68 19.71 12.68
CA ARG A 217 -32.41 20.86 13.57
C ARG A 217 -33.64 21.23 14.38
N LYS A 218 -34.82 21.33 13.75
CA LYS A 218 -36.10 21.58 14.44
C LYS A 218 -36.39 20.49 15.49
N ALA A 219 -36.14 19.22 15.15
CA ALA A 219 -36.29 18.10 16.10
C ALA A 219 -35.36 18.25 17.32
N ILE A 220 -34.10 18.65 17.10
CA ILE A 220 -33.11 18.89 18.17
C ILE A 220 -33.47 20.12 19.01
N GLU A 221 -34.00 21.18 18.40
CA GLU A 221 -34.46 22.39 19.11
C GLU A 221 -35.61 22.06 20.07
N ILE A 222 -36.55 21.21 19.65
CA ILE A 222 -37.67 20.78 20.49
C ILE A 222 -37.21 19.84 21.60
N ASN A 223 -36.33 18.89 21.27
CA ASN A 223 -35.83 17.91 22.25
C ASN A 223 -34.35 17.59 22.02
N SER A 224 -33.48 18.36 22.67
CA SER A 224 -32.02 18.19 22.62
C SER A 224 -31.50 17.03 23.47
N ALA A 225 -32.36 16.41 24.30
CA ALA A 225 -32.00 15.24 25.10
C ALA A 225 -32.24 13.91 24.35
N ASN A 226 -32.98 13.92 23.25
CA ASN A 226 -33.26 12.72 22.48
C ASN A 226 -32.12 12.38 21.52
N GLY A 227 -31.34 11.36 21.87
CA GLY A 227 -30.19 10.91 21.07
C GLY A 227 -30.56 10.47 19.64
N LEU A 228 -31.78 9.99 19.40
CA LEU A 228 -32.24 9.58 18.07
C LEU A 228 -32.21 10.72 17.05
N ASN A 229 -32.47 11.96 17.46
CA ASN A 229 -32.43 13.12 16.57
C ASN A 229 -31.00 13.38 16.07
N TYR A 230 -30.01 13.16 16.95
CA TYR A 230 -28.60 13.23 16.58
C TYR A 230 -28.16 12.02 15.74
N ALA A 231 -28.68 10.81 16.02
CA ALA A 231 -28.35 9.63 15.25
C ALA A 231 -28.81 9.74 13.78
N VAL A 232 -30.03 10.20 13.52
CA VAL A 232 -30.51 10.42 12.14
C VAL A 232 -29.71 11.52 11.43
N MET A 233 -29.29 12.57 12.16
CA MET A 233 -28.37 13.58 11.62
C MET A 233 -27.00 12.98 11.27
N GLY A 234 -26.47 12.11 12.14
CA GLY A 234 -25.24 11.36 11.87
C GLY A 234 -25.35 10.49 10.62
N GLN A 235 -26.49 9.82 10.44
CA GLN A 235 -26.77 9.03 9.25
C GLN A 235 -26.78 9.90 7.97
N CYS A 236 -27.40 11.09 7.99
CA CYS A 236 -27.35 12.00 6.84
C CYS A 236 -25.91 12.37 6.45
N PHE A 237 -25.01 12.56 7.42
CA PHE A 237 -23.59 12.80 7.13
C PHE A 237 -22.87 11.55 6.62
N LYS A 238 -23.21 10.36 7.13
CA LYS A 238 -22.66 9.07 6.68
C LYS A 238 -23.01 8.79 5.21
N ASP A 239 -24.24 9.08 4.81
CA ASP A 239 -24.73 8.88 3.45
C ASP A 239 -23.99 9.79 2.45
N GLN A 240 -23.57 10.97 2.90
CA GLN A 240 -22.70 11.90 2.14
C GLN A 240 -21.19 11.56 2.21
N GLY A 241 -20.80 10.45 2.86
CA GLY A 241 -19.39 10.08 3.05
C GLY A 241 -18.62 10.97 4.06
N LYS A 242 -19.30 11.83 4.81
CA LYS A 242 -18.70 12.75 5.81
C LYS A 242 -18.55 12.05 7.15
N TYR A 243 -17.68 11.03 7.21
CA TYR A 243 -17.57 10.11 8.36
C TYR A 243 -17.16 10.78 9.68
N GLU A 244 -16.32 11.83 9.66
CA GLU A 244 -15.92 12.56 10.87
C GLU A 244 -17.12 13.30 11.51
N LEU A 245 -17.97 13.89 10.68
CA LEU A 245 -19.19 14.54 11.14
C LEU A 245 -20.20 13.51 11.61
N ALA A 246 -20.38 12.42 10.87
CA ALA A 246 -21.24 11.31 11.27
C ALA A 246 -20.84 10.78 12.66
N GLU A 247 -19.55 10.50 12.87
CA GLU A 247 -18.98 10.06 14.15
C GLU A 247 -19.34 11.03 15.29
N LYS A 248 -19.19 12.34 15.09
CA LYS A 248 -19.52 13.35 16.09
C LYS A 248 -20.98 13.27 16.53
N TYR A 249 -21.91 13.12 15.58
CA TYR A 249 -23.34 13.07 15.86
C TYR A 249 -23.75 11.72 16.49
N PHE A 250 -23.19 10.59 16.03
CA PHE A 250 -23.42 9.30 16.67
C PHE A 250 -22.85 9.22 18.09
N LYS A 251 -21.63 9.74 18.34
CA LYS A 251 -21.07 9.84 19.71
C LYS A 251 -21.95 10.70 20.62
N LYS A 252 -22.59 11.75 20.08
CA LYS A 252 -23.56 12.57 20.82
C LYS A 252 -24.84 11.78 21.14
N ALA A 253 -25.36 10.98 20.21
CA ALA A 253 -26.50 10.11 20.43
C ALA A 253 -26.24 9.07 21.54
N VAL A 254 -25.09 8.40 21.49
CA VAL A 254 -24.63 7.45 22.52
C VAL A 254 -24.53 8.14 23.89
N LYS A 255 -23.93 9.34 23.96
CA LYS A 255 -23.82 10.12 25.20
C LYS A 255 -25.18 10.50 25.81
N LEU A 256 -26.22 10.60 25.00
CA LEU A 256 -27.59 10.89 25.43
C LEU A 256 -28.36 9.62 25.83
N GLY A 257 -27.72 8.45 25.86
CA GLY A 257 -28.31 7.18 26.28
C GLY A 257 -28.99 6.39 25.16
N SER A 258 -28.86 6.82 23.90
CA SER A 258 -29.32 6.05 22.75
C SER A 258 -28.25 5.04 22.33
N GLU A 259 -28.17 3.94 23.09
CA GLU A 259 -27.25 2.81 22.86
C GLU A 259 -28.01 1.58 22.37
N ASP A 260 -28.54 1.67 21.15
CA ASP A 260 -29.15 0.53 20.46
C ASP A 260 -28.21 -0.06 19.40
N GLU A 261 -28.60 -1.22 18.86
CA GLU A 261 -27.82 -1.98 17.88
C GLU A 261 -27.46 -1.15 16.64
N TRP A 262 -28.41 -0.37 16.14
CA TRP A 262 -28.22 0.48 14.97
C TRP A 262 -27.19 1.58 15.22
N ILE A 263 -27.33 2.36 16.30
CA ILE A 263 -26.43 3.49 16.59
C ILE A 263 -25.02 3.00 16.87
N LEU A 264 -24.87 1.92 17.64
CA LEU A 264 -23.56 1.35 17.95
C LEU A 264 -22.87 0.81 16.69
N GLY A 265 -23.62 0.12 15.83
CA GLY A 265 -23.12 -0.43 14.57
C GLY A 265 -22.67 0.67 13.61
N GLU A 266 -23.48 1.71 13.46
CA GLU A 266 -23.18 2.83 12.56
C GLU A 266 -22.00 3.68 13.03
N LEU A 267 -21.91 3.92 14.33
CA LEU A 267 -20.75 4.61 14.91
C LEU A 267 -19.47 3.80 14.66
N ALA A 268 -19.51 2.49 14.94
CA ALA A 268 -18.38 1.60 14.72
C ALA A 268 -17.97 1.57 13.23
N HIS A 269 -18.95 1.53 12.32
CA HIS A 269 -18.71 1.58 10.89
C HIS A 269 -18.08 2.90 10.44
N CYS A 270 -18.54 4.05 10.95
CA CYS A 270 -17.92 5.35 10.68
C CYS A 270 -16.47 5.43 11.18
N LEU A 271 -16.17 4.81 12.33
CA LEU A 271 -14.81 4.73 12.86
C LEU A 271 -13.92 3.82 11.99
N LYS A 272 -14.45 2.68 11.55
CA LYS A 272 -13.77 1.75 10.62
C LYS A 272 -13.45 2.44 9.29
N ALA A 273 -14.39 3.18 8.71
CA ALA A 273 -14.18 3.93 7.47
C ALA A 273 -13.04 4.96 7.57
N GLN A 274 -12.83 5.52 8.77
CA GLN A 274 -11.71 6.42 9.09
C GLN A 274 -10.42 5.67 9.51
N SER A 275 -10.37 4.33 9.37
CA SER A 275 -9.26 3.48 9.83
C SER A 275 -8.98 3.53 11.35
N LYS A 276 -9.94 3.97 12.17
CA LYS A 276 -9.86 3.98 13.64
C LYS A 276 -10.32 2.63 14.19
N TYR A 277 -9.62 1.56 13.80
CA TYR A 277 -10.06 0.18 14.01
C TYR A 277 -10.20 -0.21 15.49
N GLU A 278 -9.33 0.28 16.38
CA GLU A 278 -9.42 -0.03 17.81
C GLU A 278 -10.65 0.59 18.49
N GLU A 279 -11.02 1.81 18.08
CA GLU A 279 -12.27 2.43 18.55
C GLU A 279 -13.48 1.68 17.97
N ALA A 280 -13.44 1.34 16.68
CA ALA A 280 -14.50 0.56 16.03
C ALA A 280 -14.72 -0.80 16.74
N ASP A 281 -13.65 -1.53 17.06
CA ASP A 281 -13.71 -2.80 17.80
C ASP A 281 -14.42 -2.66 19.15
N SER A 282 -14.18 -1.56 19.86
CA SER A 282 -14.82 -1.28 21.15
C SER A 282 -16.34 -1.14 20.99
N TYR A 283 -16.80 -0.41 19.97
CA TYR A 283 -18.23 -0.22 19.73
C TYR A 283 -18.91 -1.48 19.18
N PHE A 284 -18.28 -2.25 18.29
CA PHE A 284 -18.83 -3.55 17.86
C PHE A 284 -18.92 -4.54 19.02
N LYS A 285 -17.94 -4.56 19.94
CA LYS A 285 -18.03 -5.38 21.16
C LYS A 285 -19.16 -4.94 22.09
N ARG A 286 -19.42 -3.63 22.19
CA ARG A 286 -20.59 -3.11 22.92
C ARG A 286 -21.90 -3.49 22.24
N LEU A 287 -21.96 -3.47 20.91
CA LEU A 287 -23.11 -3.97 20.16
C LEU A 287 -23.37 -5.44 20.50
N LEU A 288 -22.33 -6.28 20.55
CA LEU A 288 -22.46 -7.69 20.97
C LEU A 288 -22.87 -7.87 22.44
N GLN A 289 -22.66 -6.89 23.32
CA GLN A 289 -23.22 -6.92 24.68
C GLN A 289 -24.72 -6.68 24.69
N VAL A 290 -25.23 -5.86 23.75
CA VAL A 290 -26.65 -5.60 23.55
C VAL A 290 -27.33 -6.78 22.84
N ASN A 291 -26.71 -7.28 21.76
CA ASN A 291 -27.19 -8.42 20.99
C ASN A 291 -26.04 -9.41 20.69
N PRO A 292 -25.90 -10.47 21.51
CA PRO A 292 -24.87 -11.49 21.32
C PRO A 292 -25.02 -12.33 20.04
N MET A 293 -26.19 -12.28 19.38
CA MET A 293 -26.51 -13.03 18.16
C MET A 293 -26.44 -12.16 16.89
N ASN A 294 -25.77 -11.00 16.96
CA ASN A 294 -25.58 -10.15 15.80
C ASN A 294 -24.37 -10.63 14.97
N ASP A 295 -24.65 -11.31 13.86
CA ASP A 295 -23.65 -11.84 12.94
C ASP A 295 -22.89 -10.74 12.18
N PHE A 296 -23.56 -9.62 11.88
CA PHE A 296 -22.93 -8.44 11.28
C PHE A 296 -21.74 -7.93 12.11
N ALA A 297 -21.91 -7.77 13.42
CA ALA A 297 -20.88 -7.27 14.32
C ALA A 297 -19.71 -8.24 14.47
N TYR A 298 -19.96 -9.54 14.47
CA TYR A 298 -18.88 -10.53 14.38
C TYR A 298 -18.13 -10.42 13.03
N CYS A 299 -18.84 -10.30 11.91
CA CYS A 299 -18.22 -10.13 10.60
C CYS A 299 -17.37 -8.85 10.56
N GLU A 300 -17.87 -7.73 11.08
CA GLU A 300 -17.17 -6.46 11.14
C GLU A 300 -15.95 -6.47 12.06
N LEU A 301 -16.03 -7.11 13.24
CA LEU A 301 -14.86 -7.35 14.10
C LEU A 301 -13.81 -8.20 13.40
N GLY A 302 -14.25 -9.18 12.61
CA GLY A 302 -13.37 -9.97 11.75
C GLY A 302 -12.64 -9.09 10.73
N SER A 303 -13.37 -8.19 10.08
CA SER A 303 -12.82 -7.23 9.12
C SER A 303 -11.83 -6.26 9.78
N CYS A 304 -12.16 -5.67 10.93
CA CYS A 304 -11.25 -4.79 11.67
C CYS A 304 -9.98 -5.52 12.11
N SER A 305 -10.13 -6.74 12.65
CA SER A 305 -9.00 -7.59 13.02
C SER A 305 -8.10 -7.91 11.82
N LYS A 306 -8.70 -8.15 10.64
CA LYS A 306 -7.95 -8.35 9.39
C LYS A 306 -7.15 -7.09 9.02
N SER A 307 -7.77 -5.92 9.02
CA SER A 307 -7.11 -4.64 8.70
C SER A 307 -5.97 -4.30 9.67
N GLN A 308 -6.08 -4.72 10.93
CA GLN A 308 -5.02 -4.59 11.93
C GLN A 308 -3.92 -5.67 11.81
N GLY A 309 -4.03 -6.61 10.86
CA GLY A 309 -3.10 -7.74 10.68
C GLY A 309 -3.25 -8.87 11.71
N LYS A 310 -4.33 -8.87 12.50
CA LYS A 310 -4.66 -9.89 13.52
C LYS A 310 -5.44 -11.05 12.90
N TYR A 311 -4.82 -11.75 11.94
CA TYR A 311 -5.47 -12.80 11.14
C TYR A 311 -6.10 -13.95 11.95
N LYS A 312 -5.55 -14.29 13.12
CA LYS A 312 -6.13 -15.35 13.97
C LYS A 312 -7.46 -14.91 14.60
N GLU A 313 -7.52 -13.66 15.07
CA GLU A 313 -8.73 -13.06 15.63
C GLU A 313 -9.76 -12.87 14.52
N ALA A 314 -9.33 -12.38 13.35
CA ALA A 314 -10.20 -12.28 12.17
C ALA A 314 -10.88 -13.61 11.83
N LYS A 315 -10.10 -14.70 11.77
CA LYS A 315 -10.62 -16.05 11.52
C LYS A 315 -11.64 -16.49 12.56
N MET A 316 -11.38 -16.21 13.84
CA MET A 316 -12.28 -16.54 14.94
C MET A 316 -13.61 -15.81 14.75
N PHE A 317 -13.57 -14.49 14.59
CA PHE A 317 -14.79 -13.69 14.44
C PHE A 317 -15.61 -14.04 13.19
N PHE A 318 -14.98 -14.30 12.04
CA PHE A 318 -15.73 -14.77 10.86
C PHE A 318 -16.39 -16.14 11.10
N LYS A 319 -15.77 -17.03 11.89
CA LYS A 319 -16.40 -18.30 12.26
C LYS A 319 -17.59 -18.08 13.19
N GLU A 320 -17.45 -17.23 14.20
CA GLU A 320 -18.56 -16.87 15.11
C GLU A 320 -19.73 -16.27 14.32
N ALA A 321 -19.47 -15.39 13.34
CA ALA A 321 -20.51 -14.86 12.45
C ALA A 321 -21.28 -15.97 11.71
N ILE A 322 -20.56 -16.97 11.18
CA ILE A 322 -21.16 -18.12 10.48
C ILE A 322 -21.88 -19.08 11.45
N GLU A 323 -21.39 -19.22 12.68
CA GLU A 323 -22.02 -20.06 13.70
C GLU A 323 -23.35 -19.47 14.19
N VAL A 324 -23.37 -18.14 14.39
CA VAL A 324 -24.56 -17.39 14.77
C VAL A 324 -25.57 -17.32 13.62
N ASN A 325 -25.09 -17.06 12.40
CA ASN A 325 -25.91 -17.04 11.18
C ASN A 325 -25.25 -17.84 10.05
N PRO A 326 -25.67 -19.10 9.83
CA PRO A 326 -25.14 -19.94 8.75
C PRO A 326 -25.36 -19.39 7.33
N GLU A 327 -26.29 -18.46 7.15
CA GLU A 327 -26.65 -17.79 5.88
C GLU A 327 -25.90 -16.46 5.67
N ASN A 328 -24.88 -16.14 6.48
CA ASN A 328 -24.05 -14.96 6.23
C ASN A 328 -23.00 -15.27 5.13
N SER A 329 -23.36 -14.95 3.88
CA SER A 329 -22.50 -15.11 2.70
C SER A 329 -21.20 -14.29 2.80
N THR A 330 -21.30 -13.05 3.29
CA THR A 330 -20.16 -12.14 3.49
C THR A 330 -19.10 -12.71 4.44
N ALA A 331 -19.52 -13.32 5.55
CA ALA A 331 -18.61 -13.97 6.49
C ALA A 331 -17.97 -15.23 5.87
N CYS A 332 -18.72 -15.99 5.06
CA CYS A 332 -18.19 -17.11 4.29
C CYS A 332 -17.12 -16.64 3.28
N ASN A 333 -17.39 -15.59 2.51
CA ASN A 333 -16.41 -14.99 1.60
C ASN A 333 -15.16 -14.51 2.32
N ASN A 334 -15.31 -13.74 3.40
CA ASN A 334 -14.20 -13.20 4.16
C ASN A 334 -13.31 -14.31 4.76
N LEU A 335 -13.93 -15.38 5.25
CA LEU A 335 -13.20 -16.57 5.71
C LEU A 335 -12.52 -17.31 4.54
N GLY A 336 -13.19 -17.40 3.39
CA GLY A 336 -12.65 -17.92 2.14
C GLY A 336 -11.38 -17.17 1.73
N PHE A 337 -11.41 -15.84 1.65
CA PHE A 337 -10.25 -15.00 1.36
C PHE A 337 -9.12 -15.20 2.38
N LEU A 338 -9.45 -15.24 3.68
CA LEU A 338 -8.43 -15.44 4.72
C LEU A 338 -7.73 -16.81 4.63
N LEU A 339 -8.45 -17.85 4.18
CA LEU A 339 -7.88 -19.18 3.92
C LEU A 339 -7.07 -19.21 2.63
N MET A 340 -7.51 -18.48 1.60
CA MET A 340 -6.79 -18.29 0.35
C MET A 340 -5.42 -17.62 0.59
N GLU A 341 -5.38 -16.56 1.42
CA GLU A 341 -4.12 -15.90 1.85
C GLU A 341 -3.17 -16.84 2.61
N GLN A 342 -3.71 -17.90 3.23
CA GLN A 342 -2.94 -18.95 3.90
C GLN A 342 -2.55 -20.09 2.94
N HIS A 343 -2.82 -19.96 1.64
CA HIS A 343 -2.66 -20.98 0.59
C HIS A 343 -3.44 -22.28 0.87
N LYS A 344 -4.51 -22.20 1.67
CA LYS A 344 -5.41 -23.32 1.97
C LYS A 344 -6.55 -23.35 0.96
N TYR A 345 -6.21 -23.52 -0.31
CA TYR A 345 -7.16 -23.39 -1.41
C TYR A 345 -8.34 -24.36 -1.32
N ASP A 346 -8.11 -25.62 -0.93
CA ASP A 346 -9.18 -26.61 -0.73
C ASP A 346 -10.19 -26.21 0.36
N GLU A 347 -9.72 -25.57 1.44
CA GLU A 347 -10.59 -25.07 2.51
C GLU A 347 -11.30 -23.79 2.06
N SER A 348 -10.58 -22.90 1.37
CA SER A 348 -11.09 -21.64 0.83
C SER A 348 -12.23 -21.86 -0.16
N GLU A 349 -12.06 -22.76 -1.13
CA GLU A 349 -13.08 -23.12 -2.12
C GLU A 349 -14.39 -23.54 -1.44
N LYS A 350 -14.34 -24.30 -0.35
CA LYS A 350 -15.55 -24.74 0.37
C LYS A 350 -16.36 -23.57 0.90
N TYR A 351 -15.71 -22.53 1.43
CA TYR A 351 -16.40 -21.37 1.96
C TYR A 351 -16.93 -20.46 0.85
N PHE A 352 -16.20 -20.28 -0.25
CA PHE A 352 -16.72 -19.57 -1.42
C PHE A 352 -17.90 -20.28 -2.07
N ARG A 353 -17.87 -21.62 -2.17
CA ARG A 353 -19.03 -22.41 -2.63
C ARG A 353 -20.21 -22.30 -1.69
N LYS A 354 -19.97 -22.30 -0.37
CA LYS A 354 -21.04 -22.05 0.61
C LYS A 354 -21.65 -20.66 0.42
N ALA A 355 -20.85 -19.62 0.18
CA ALA A 355 -21.36 -18.28 -0.12
C ALA A 355 -22.24 -18.28 -1.38
N LEU A 356 -21.83 -18.97 -2.45
CA LEU A 356 -22.64 -19.17 -3.66
C LEU A 356 -23.93 -19.98 -3.45
N GLU A 357 -23.93 -20.94 -2.53
CA GLU A 357 -25.14 -21.70 -2.16
C GLU A 357 -26.16 -20.83 -1.43
N ILE A 358 -25.68 -19.87 -0.63
CA ILE A 358 -26.51 -18.89 0.09
C ILE A 358 -27.06 -17.86 -0.90
N ASP A 359 -26.18 -17.25 -1.70
CA ASP A 359 -26.56 -16.23 -2.68
C ASP A 359 -25.81 -16.44 -4.01
N LYS A 360 -26.56 -16.88 -5.01
CA LYS A 360 -26.06 -17.13 -6.36
C LYS A 360 -26.19 -15.92 -7.29
N GLU A 361 -26.86 -14.86 -6.86
CA GLU A 361 -27.07 -13.64 -7.64
C GLU A 361 -26.12 -12.51 -7.17
N ASP A 362 -25.28 -12.77 -6.17
CA ASP A 362 -24.15 -11.93 -5.80
C ASP A 362 -22.91 -12.29 -6.64
N ASP A 363 -22.51 -11.38 -7.52
CA ASP A 363 -21.35 -11.51 -8.39
C ASP A 363 -20.04 -11.61 -7.62
N TRP A 364 -19.95 -11.04 -6.40
CA TRP A 364 -18.75 -11.12 -5.57
C TRP A 364 -18.45 -12.53 -5.07
N ASN A 365 -19.47 -13.37 -4.90
CA ASN A 365 -19.29 -14.78 -4.54
C ASN A 365 -18.55 -15.54 -5.67
N TYR A 366 -18.87 -15.24 -6.93
CA TYR A 366 -18.16 -15.79 -8.08
C TYR A 366 -16.76 -15.19 -8.22
N VAL A 367 -16.58 -13.89 -8.01
CA VAL A 367 -15.27 -13.22 -8.05
C VAL A 367 -14.33 -13.80 -7.00
N GLY A 368 -14.79 -14.00 -5.76
CA GLY A 368 -14.00 -14.62 -4.70
C GLY A 368 -13.54 -16.03 -5.04
N LEU A 369 -14.46 -16.86 -5.55
CA LEU A 369 -14.12 -18.21 -6.03
C LEU A 369 -13.13 -18.18 -7.21
N ALA A 370 -13.33 -17.26 -8.15
CA ALA A 370 -12.47 -17.09 -9.31
C ALA A 370 -11.04 -16.68 -8.91
N PHE A 371 -10.89 -15.77 -7.94
CA PHE A 371 -9.59 -15.43 -7.38
C PHE A 371 -8.94 -16.61 -6.66
N CYS A 372 -9.71 -17.41 -5.92
CA CYS A 372 -9.19 -18.64 -5.31
C CYS A 372 -8.63 -19.60 -6.37
N PHE A 373 -9.34 -19.80 -7.48
CA PHE A 373 -8.87 -20.64 -8.57
C PHE A 373 -7.66 -20.04 -9.29
N THR A 374 -7.65 -18.72 -9.51
CA THR A 374 -6.53 -18.01 -10.13
C THR A 374 -5.24 -18.21 -9.33
N ASP A 375 -5.29 -18.01 -8.01
CA ASP A 375 -4.13 -18.15 -7.13
C ASP A 375 -3.72 -19.61 -6.89
N TRP A 376 -4.64 -20.55 -7.10
CA TRP A 376 -4.34 -21.99 -7.11
C TRP A 376 -3.74 -22.46 -8.45
N GLY A 377 -3.84 -21.65 -9.52
CA GLY A 377 -3.38 -22.01 -10.87
C GLY A 377 -4.40 -22.77 -11.72
N LYS A 378 -5.67 -22.79 -11.30
CA LYS A 378 -6.82 -23.37 -12.02
C LYS A 378 -7.46 -22.32 -12.93
N HIS A 379 -6.77 -21.95 -14.00
CA HIS A 379 -7.13 -20.77 -14.78
C HIS A 379 -8.41 -20.94 -15.61
N GLU A 380 -8.73 -22.16 -16.06
CA GLU A 380 -9.98 -22.44 -16.76
C GLU A 380 -11.21 -22.30 -15.83
N GLU A 381 -11.13 -22.85 -14.61
CA GLU A 381 -12.19 -22.70 -13.61
C GLU A 381 -12.36 -21.25 -13.17
N ALA A 382 -11.25 -20.52 -13.00
CA ALA A 382 -11.27 -19.09 -12.69
C ALA A 382 -12.02 -18.28 -13.77
N GLU A 383 -11.74 -18.53 -15.04
CA GLU A 383 -12.41 -17.87 -16.15
C GLU A 383 -13.92 -18.15 -16.15
N SER A 384 -14.34 -19.40 -15.91
CA SER A 384 -15.76 -19.74 -15.83
C SER A 384 -16.47 -18.96 -14.71
N CYS A 385 -15.81 -18.80 -13.56
CA CYS A 385 -16.35 -18.03 -12.44
C CYS A 385 -16.42 -16.53 -12.76
N PHE A 386 -15.37 -15.91 -13.30
CA PHE A 386 -15.42 -14.49 -13.68
C PHE A 386 -16.46 -14.20 -14.76
N ARG A 387 -16.64 -15.09 -15.75
CA ARG A 387 -17.72 -14.96 -16.76
C ARG A 387 -19.11 -15.04 -16.13
N SER A 388 -19.27 -15.82 -15.07
CA SER A 388 -20.53 -15.90 -14.31
C SER A 388 -20.78 -14.61 -13.53
N ALA A 389 -19.75 -14.04 -12.89
CA ALA A 389 -19.83 -12.73 -12.25
C ALA A 389 -20.25 -11.63 -13.24
N ILE A 390 -19.63 -11.55 -14.43
CA ILE A 390 -19.96 -10.57 -15.47
C ILE A 390 -21.40 -10.74 -15.99
N LYS A 391 -21.90 -11.99 -16.05
CA LYS A 391 -23.28 -12.26 -16.49
C LYS A 391 -24.30 -11.70 -15.50
N ILE A 392 -23.99 -11.75 -14.21
CA ILE A 392 -24.82 -11.20 -13.13
C ILE A 392 -24.69 -9.68 -13.10
N ASN A 393 -23.45 -9.19 -13.07
CA ASN A 393 -23.13 -7.77 -13.04
C ASN A 393 -22.15 -7.41 -14.18
N PRO A 394 -22.67 -6.88 -15.31
CA PRO A 394 -21.84 -6.47 -16.44
C PRO A 394 -20.89 -5.29 -16.17
N GLU A 395 -21.04 -4.62 -15.03
CA GLU A 395 -20.21 -3.50 -14.57
C GLU A 395 -19.25 -3.92 -13.44
N ASN A 396 -19.01 -5.22 -13.21
CA ASN A 396 -17.98 -5.67 -12.26
C ASN A 396 -16.57 -5.60 -12.88
N GLU A 397 -15.85 -4.54 -12.56
CA GLU A 397 -14.48 -4.25 -12.97
C GLU A 397 -13.47 -5.33 -12.52
N TYR A 398 -13.64 -5.89 -11.32
CA TYR A 398 -12.76 -6.93 -10.79
C TYR A 398 -12.88 -8.24 -11.56
N ALA A 399 -14.08 -8.57 -12.05
CA ALA A 399 -14.30 -9.74 -12.87
C ALA A 399 -13.62 -9.60 -14.25
N TYR A 400 -13.70 -8.42 -14.88
CA TYR A 400 -12.95 -8.14 -16.10
C TYR A 400 -11.43 -8.12 -15.85
N GLY A 401 -10.97 -7.46 -14.79
CA GLY A 401 -9.55 -7.42 -14.42
C GLY A 401 -9.00 -8.83 -14.15
N GLY A 402 -9.78 -9.67 -13.47
CA GLY A 402 -9.49 -11.07 -13.19
C GLY A 402 -9.44 -11.95 -14.44
N LEU A 403 -10.37 -11.77 -15.40
CA LEU A 403 -10.28 -12.40 -16.72
C LEU A 403 -9.04 -11.96 -17.49
N GLY A 404 -8.74 -10.67 -17.45
CA GLY A 404 -7.55 -10.09 -18.07
C GLY A 404 -6.27 -10.76 -17.57
N ARG A 405 -6.13 -10.84 -16.24
CA ARG A 405 -5.02 -11.56 -15.60
C ARG A 405 -4.99 -13.04 -16.00
N SER A 406 -6.13 -13.74 -15.92
CA SER A 406 -6.22 -15.17 -16.22
C SER A 406 -5.88 -15.49 -17.68
N CYS A 407 -6.31 -14.66 -18.64
CA CYS A 407 -5.97 -14.81 -20.05
C CYS A 407 -4.47 -14.56 -20.29
N ARG A 408 -3.87 -13.57 -19.63
CA ARG A 408 -2.43 -13.27 -19.74
C ARG A 408 -1.58 -14.44 -19.24
N GLU A 409 -1.90 -15.02 -18.08
CA GLU A 409 -1.16 -16.17 -17.55
C GLU A 409 -1.24 -17.40 -18.48
N GLN A 410 -2.33 -17.52 -19.24
CA GLN A 410 -2.50 -18.55 -20.29
C GLN A 410 -1.85 -18.19 -21.64
N GLY A 411 -1.20 -17.03 -21.76
CA GLY A 411 -0.59 -16.54 -23.01
C GLY A 411 -1.57 -15.95 -24.03
N ARG A 412 -2.85 -15.77 -23.67
CA ARG A 412 -3.88 -15.12 -24.51
C ARG A 412 -3.85 -13.60 -24.36
N SER A 413 -2.74 -12.99 -24.78
CA SER A 413 -2.48 -11.56 -24.53
C SER A 413 -3.48 -10.60 -25.20
N GLU A 414 -4.04 -10.93 -26.37
CA GLU A 414 -5.02 -10.03 -27.03
C GLU A 414 -6.41 -10.04 -26.37
N GLU A 415 -6.79 -11.17 -25.77
CA GLU A 415 -8.01 -11.24 -24.94
C GLU A 415 -7.77 -10.53 -23.60
N ALA A 416 -6.59 -10.73 -23.01
CA ALA A 416 -6.21 -10.07 -21.77
C ALA A 416 -6.27 -8.55 -21.87
N GLU A 417 -5.71 -7.98 -22.95
CA GLU A 417 -5.76 -6.54 -23.23
C GLU A 417 -7.18 -6.00 -23.28
N ARG A 418 -8.09 -6.69 -24.01
CA ARG A 418 -9.50 -6.27 -24.14
C ARG A 418 -10.23 -6.28 -22.80
N TYR A 419 -10.04 -7.31 -21.99
CA TYR A 419 -10.67 -7.39 -20.67
C TYR A 419 -10.12 -6.32 -19.70
N LEU A 420 -8.82 -6.05 -19.74
CA LEU A 420 -8.20 -5.01 -18.91
C LEU A 420 -8.64 -3.60 -19.32
N GLN A 421 -8.79 -3.34 -20.62
CA GLN A 421 -9.39 -2.09 -21.11
C GLN A 421 -10.82 -1.93 -20.60
N LYS A 422 -11.63 -2.99 -20.61
CA LYS A 422 -12.99 -2.92 -20.08
C LYS A 422 -13.03 -2.67 -18.56
N ALA A 423 -12.12 -3.26 -17.80
CA ALA A 423 -12.00 -2.97 -16.37
C ALA A 423 -11.66 -1.49 -16.10
N ILE A 424 -10.74 -0.91 -16.90
CA ILE A 424 -10.36 0.51 -16.83
C ILE A 424 -11.51 1.44 -17.26
N GLU A 425 -12.33 1.04 -18.23
CA GLU A 425 -13.50 1.81 -18.64
C GLU A 425 -14.53 1.95 -17.50
N ILE A 426 -14.66 0.91 -16.67
CA ILE A 426 -15.59 0.87 -15.54
C ILE A 426 -15.00 1.63 -14.35
N ASP A 427 -13.76 1.33 -13.97
CA ASP A 427 -13.04 2.04 -12.90
C ASP A 427 -11.70 2.60 -13.41
N PRO A 428 -11.70 3.86 -13.88
CA PRO A 428 -10.52 4.51 -14.44
C PRO A 428 -9.53 4.98 -13.39
N GLU A 429 -9.86 4.91 -12.10
CA GLU A 429 -9.00 5.32 -10.97
C GLU A 429 -8.39 4.11 -10.25
N ASN A 430 -8.50 2.91 -10.82
CA ASN A 430 -7.87 1.71 -10.30
C ASN A 430 -6.48 1.51 -10.92
N GLU A 431 -5.42 1.80 -10.16
CA GLU A 431 -4.04 1.68 -10.66
C GLU A 431 -3.68 0.25 -11.06
N THR A 432 -4.27 -0.74 -10.38
CA THR A 432 -3.98 -2.16 -10.63
C THR A 432 -4.34 -2.58 -12.05
N PHE A 433 -5.43 -2.07 -12.64
CA PHE A 433 -5.79 -2.43 -14.01
C PHE A 433 -4.82 -1.87 -15.05
N TYR A 434 -4.31 -0.65 -14.84
CA TYR A 434 -3.27 -0.08 -15.68
C TYR A 434 -1.95 -0.84 -15.55
N ASP A 435 -1.59 -1.29 -14.34
CA ASP A 435 -0.42 -2.14 -14.13
C ASP A 435 -0.55 -3.48 -14.87
N GLN A 436 -1.70 -4.15 -14.74
CA GLN A 436 -1.95 -5.40 -15.45
C GLN A 436 -1.93 -5.20 -16.97
N LEU A 437 -2.47 -4.07 -17.47
CA LEU A 437 -2.46 -3.71 -18.88
C LEU A 437 -1.02 -3.45 -19.37
N GLY A 438 -0.23 -2.71 -18.61
CA GLY A 438 1.18 -2.46 -18.92
C GLY A 438 1.99 -3.76 -18.99
N LEU A 439 1.76 -4.70 -18.07
CA LEU A 439 2.37 -6.02 -18.10
C LEU A 439 1.93 -6.84 -19.34
N CYS A 440 0.65 -6.76 -19.69
CA CYS A 440 0.12 -7.41 -20.89
C CYS A 440 0.77 -6.85 -22.17
N LEU A 441 0.76 -5.53 -22.36
CA LEU A 441 1.35 -4.84 -23.50
C LEU A 441 2.86 -5.09 -23.62
N LYS A 442 3.57 -5.14 -22.48
CA LYS A 442 4.99 -5.51 -22.44
C LYS A 442 5.22 -6.93 -22.95
N SER A 443 4.38 -7.90 -22.58
CA SER A 443 4.49 -9.28 -23.07
C SER A 443 4.28 -9.38 -24.59
N GLN A 444 3.52 -8.46 -25.16
CA GLN A 444 3.29 -8.34 -26.61
C GLN A 444 4.40 -7.56 -27.34
N GLY A 445 5.37 -6.97 -26.63
CA GLY A 445 6.40 -6.10 -27.21
C GLY A 445 5.95 -4.67 -27.51
N LYS A 446 4.72 -4.27 -27.13
CA LYS A 446 4.18 -2.91 -27.27
C LYS A 446 4.73 -1.99 -26.16
N LEU A 447 6.03 -1.75 -26.17
CA LEU A 447 6.74 -1.10 -25.05
C LEU A 447 6.27 0.33 -24.75
N LYS A 448 5.93 1.12 -25.78
CA LYS A 448 5.46 2.51 -25.60
C LYS A 448 4.07 2.58 -24.96
N GLU A 449 3.16 1.70 -25.36
CA GLU A 449 1.82 1.64 -24.78
C GLU A 449 1.90 1.12 -23.34
N ALA A 450 2.74 0.12 -23.08
CA ALA A 450 3.01 -0.36 -21.74
C ALA A 450 3.53 0.76 -20.81
N GLU A 451 4.46 1.57 -21.30
CA GLU A 451 4.98 2.76 -20.60
C GLU A 451 3.85 3.75 -20.26
N SER A 452 2.97 4.03 -21.22
CA SER A 452 1.80 4.90 -20.98
C SER A 452 0.87 4.34 -19.89
N SER A 453 0.60 3.03 -19.88
CA SER A 453 -0.24 2.41 -18.85
C SER A 453 0.40 2.51 -17.47
N PHE A 454 1.69 2.19 -17.33
CA PHE A 454 2.39 2.33 -16.05
C PHE A 454 2.45 3.78 -15.55
N MET A 455 2.58 4.75 -16.47
CA MET A 455 2.55 6.18 -16.11
C MET A 455 1.18 6.61 -15.58
N GLN A 456 0.08 6.08 -16.14
CA GLN A 456 -1.27 6.37 -15.66
C GLN A 456 -1.54 5.71 -14.30
N SER A 457 -1.15 4.45 -14.11
CA SER A 457 -1.14 3.77 -12.80
C SER A 457 -0.45 4.65 -11.74
N ARG A 458 0.75 5.13 -12.04
CA ARG A 458 1.51 6.01 -11.14
C ARG A 458 0.81 7.32 -10.83
N LYS A 459 0.20 7.96 -11.83
CA LYS A 459 -0.55 9.22 -11.64
C LYS A 459 -1.65 9.02 -10.61
N ILE A 460 -2.39 7.92 -10.73
CA ILE A 460 -3.46 7.52 -9.81
C ILE A 460 -2.90 7.25 -8.41
N THR A 461 -1.82 6.48 -8.28
CA THR A 461 -1.20 6.23 -6.97
C THR A 461 -0.74 7.52 -6.29
N GLN A 462 -0.16 8.46 -7.05
CA GLN A 462 0.32 9.74 -6.53
C GLN A 462 -0.83 10.68 -6.11
N THR A 463 -1.98 10.62 -6.77
CA THR A 463 -3.18 11.39 -6.37
C THR A 463 -3.90 10.77 -5.18
N HIS A 464 -3.86 9.45 -5.02
CA HIS A 464 -4.60 8.73 -3.97
C HIS A 464 -3.80 8.46 -2.68
N GLY A 465 -2.48 8.67 -2.65
CA GLY A 465 -1.71 8.54 -1.41
C GLY A 465 -0.30 9.11 -1.48
N ARG A 466 0.01 10.09 -0.62
CA ARG A 466 1.40 10.45 -0.29
C ARG A 466 2.09 9.19 0.26
N LYS A 467 2.99 8.55 -0.51
CA LYS A 467 3.99 7.65 0.09
C LYS A 467 4.89 8.50 0.98
N CYS A 468 4.57 8.60 2.26
CA CYS A 468 5.46 9.22 3.25
C CYS A 468 6.59 8.23 3.58
N PHE A 469 7.82 8.73 3.76
CA PHE A 469 8.88 7.92 4.34
C PHE A 469 8.41 7.26 5.64
N ASN A 470 8.79 6.00 5.86
CA ASN A 470 8.49 5.32 7.11
C ASN A 470 9.00 6.16 8.31
N PRO A 471 8.25 6.28 9.42
CA PRO A 471 8.70 7.01 10.61
C PRO A 471 10.12 6.65 11.09
N LYS A 472 10.56 5.41 10.90
CA LYS A 472 11.94 4.97 11.19
C LYS A 472 12.97 5.67 10.28
N THR A 473 12.68 5.77 8.99
CA THR A 473 13.52 6.46 8.02
C THR A 473 13.63 7.95 8.35
N ILE A 474 12.50 8.57 8.66
CA ILE A 474 12.43 9.98 9.09
C ILE A 474 13.34 10.20 10.31
N ASN A 475 13.22 9.36 11.33
CA ASN A 475 14.08 9.43 12.52
C ASN A 475 15.57 9.24 12.20
N ASN A 476 15.91 8.36 11.25
CA ASN A 476 17.29 8.13 10.84
C ASN A 476 17.87 9.32 10.08
N TYR A 477 17.09 9.98 9.21
CA TYR A 477 17.49 11.23 8.56
C TYR A 477 17.76 12.34 9.58
N ILE A 478 16.88 12.52 10.57
CA ILE A 478 17.06 13.49 11.65
C ILE A 478 18.32 13.17 12.48
N LYS A 479 18.55 11.89 12.79
CA LYS A 479 19.74 11.45 13.53
C LYS A 479 21.02 11.66 12.73
N LEU A 480 21.00 11.37 11.44
CA LEU A 480 22.12 11.59 10.51
C LEU A 480 22.52 13.07 10.53
N LYS A 481 21.56 13.98 10.31
CA LYS A 481 21.81 15.42 10.32
C LYS A 481 22.48 15.88 11.62
N LYS A 482 21.97 15.46 12.78
CA LYS A 482 22.58 15.78 14.09
C LYS A 482 24.04 15.32 14.21
N ILE A 483 24.39 14.15 13.64
CA ILE A 483 25.76 13.63 13.63
C ILE A 483 26.64 14.48 12.71
N LEU A 484 26.14 14.88 11.54
CA LEU A 484 26.88 15.74 10.61
C LEU A 484 27.16 17.11 11.20
N ASP A 485 26.17 17.74 11.82
CA ASP A 485 26.32 19.05 12.47
C ASP A 485 27.39 19.01 13.55
N LYS A 486 27.37 17.96 14.38
CA LYS A 486 28.39 17.76 15.43
C LYS A 486 29.81 17.64 14.88
N ASN A 487 29.96 17.15 13.65
CA ASN A 487 31.26 16.95 13.00
C ASN A 487 31.59 18.04 11.96
N ASN A 488 30.74 19.07 11.82
CA ASN A 488 30.89 20.15 10.85
C ASN A 488 31.05 19.65 9.39
N ILE A 489 30.20 18.70 9.00
CA ILE A 489 30.19 18.09 7.66
C ILE A 489 29.02 18.64 6.84
N GLN A 490 29.29 19.17 5.64
CA GLN A 490 28.25 19.68 4.74
C GLN A 490 27.32 18.55 4.28
N TYR A 491 26.01 18.79 4.29
CA TYR A 491 25.04 17.76 3.95
C TYR A 491 24.35 18.01 2.61
N VAL A 492 24.38 17.01 1.73
CA VAL A 492 23.60 16.95 0.49
C VAL A 492 22.60 15.79 0.61
N CYS A 493 21.32 16.13 0.72
CA CYS A 493 20.22 15.20 0.79
C CYS A 493 19.70 14.92 -0.62
N VAL A 494 19.93 13.70 -1.12
CA VAL A 494 19.58 13.30 -2.47
C VAL A 494 18.35 12.42 -2.45
N GLN A 495 17.40 12.83 -3.27
CA GLN A 495 16.16 12.13 -3.53
C GLN A 495 16.34 11.01 -4.56
N TYR A 496 15.58 9.91 -4.46
CA TYR A 496 15.53 8.93 -5.55
C TYR A 496 15.00 9.56 -6.86
N PRO A 497 15.45 9.07 -8.03
CA PRO A 497 14.90 9.52 -9.31
C PRO A 497 13.37 9.43 -9.33
N MET A 498 12.69 10.40 -9.92
CA MET A 498 11.21 10.43 -10.08
C MET A 498 10.35 10.58 -8.80
N TRP A 499 10.93 10.58 -7.59
CA TRP A 499 10.16 10.79 -6.34
C TRP A 499 9.72 12.26 -6.20
N ASP A 500 9.02 12.67 -5.13
CA ASP A 500 8.81 14.09 -4.79
C ASP A 500 9.79 14.59 -3.70
N VAL A 501 10.48 15.71 -3.95
CA VAL A 501 11.56 16.22 -3.08
C VAL A 501 10.98 16.87 -1.83
N GLU A 502 9.74 17.36 -1.92
CA GLU A 502 9.02 18.00 -0.82
C GLU A 502 8.92 17.08 0.39
N GLN A 503 8.87 15.76 0.19
CA GLN A 503 8.88 14.79 1.29
C GLN A 503 10.17 14.83 2.11
N LEU A 504 11.33 15.01 1.46
CA LEU A 504 12.61 15.14 2.16
C LEU A 504 12.70 16.50 2.85
N LYS A 505 12.22 17.56 2.20
CA LYS A 505 12.17 18.90 2.78
C LYS A 505 11.29 18.94 4.03
N ASP A 506 10.13 18.28 4.00
CA ASP A 506 9.20 18.16 5.12
C ASP A 506 9.85 17.51 6.35
N ILE A 507 10.69 16.49 6.17
CA ILE A 507 11.43 15.83 7.28
C ILE A 507 12.28 16.84 8.04
N PHE A 508 12.96 17.73 7.32
CA PHE A 508 13.84 18.73 7.91
C PHE A 508 13.17 20.08 8.13
N LYS A 509 11.89 20.24 7.76
CA LYS A 509 11.18 21.53 7.76
C LYS A 509 11.99 22.65 7.07
N GLU A 510 12.62 22.30 5.95
CA GLU A 510 13.52 23.20 5.20
C GLU A 510 14.68 23.81 6.04
N GLU A 511 15.24 23.04 6.98
CA GLU A 511 16.38 23.48 7.79
C GLU A 511 17.53 24.02 6.92
N SER A 512 18.05 25.20 7.28
CA SER A 512 19.14 25.86 6.56
C SER A 512 20.44 25.05 6.63
N GLY A 513 21.23 25.10 5.56
CA GLY A 513 22.51 24.38 5.46
C GLY A 513 22.42 22.95 4.93
N ILE A 514 21.22 22.46 4.60
CA ILE A 514 21.02 21.22 3.82
C ILE A 514 20.86 21.59 2.35
N ILE A 515 21.56 20.87 1.47
CA ILE A 515 21.39 20.98 0.03
C ILE A 515 20.48 19.86 -0.43
N PHE A 516 19.31 20.21 -0.95
CA PHE A 516 18.36 19.25 -1.49
C PHE A 516 18.54 19.13 -3.00
N VAL A 517 18.72 17.90 -3.49
CA VAL A 517 18.78 17.63 -4.92
C VAL A 517 17.42 17.14 -5.39
N ASP A 518 16.70 17.98 -6.14
CA ASP A 518 15.43 17.63 -6.78
C ASP A 518 15.70 16.89 -8.09
N ASN A 519 15.52 15.58 -8.04
CA ASN A 519 15.71 14.72 -9.20
C ASN A 519 14.43 14.53 -10.01
N LYS A 520 13.25 14.81 -9.44
CA LYS A 520 11.96 14.58 -10.11
C LYS A 520 11.90 15.30 -11.43
N LYS A 521 12.05 16.63 -11.38
CA LYS A 521 11.89 17.49 -12.54
C LYS A 521 12.87 17.15 -13.65
N THR A 522 14.11 16.83 -13.28
CA THR A 522 15.18 16.54 -14.22
C THR A 522 14.98 15.19 -14.90
N PHE A 523 14.60 14.16 -14.14
CA PHE A 523 14.33 12.84 -14.70
C PHE A 523 13.01 12.79 -15.48
N GLU A 524 11.96 13.48 -15.03
CA GLU A 524 10.69 13.57 -15.78
C GLU A 524 10.90 14.23 -17.14
N ALA A 525 11.63 15.35 -17.20
CA ALA A 525 11.97 16.00 -18.46
C ALA A 525 12.77 15.07 -19.38
N ALA A 526 13.80 14.42 -18.85
CA ALA A 526 14.66 13.52 -19.63
C ALA A 526 13.94 12.28 -20.16
N VAL A 527 13.03 11.71 -19.36
CA VAL A 527 12.20 10.57 -19.76
C VAL A 527 11.19 10.99 -20.82
N ASN A 528 10.55 12.16 -20.66
CA ASN A 528 9.57 12.67 -21.62
C ASN A 528 10.18 12.99 -22.99
N GLU A 529 11.44 13.43 -23.04
CA GLU A 529 12.16 13.70 -24.30
C GLU A 529 12.61 12.43 -25.02
N SER A 530 12.64 11.28 -24.33
CA SER A 530 13.26 10.05 -24.82
C SER A 530 12.39 8.84 -24.47
N SER A 531 12.84 7.97 -23.56
CA SER A 531 12.05 6.87 -23.00
C SER A 531 12.53 6.58 -21.59
N TYR A 532 11.67 6.02 -20.75
CA TYR A 532 12.03 5.55 -19.42
C TYR A 532 13.23 4.59 -19.45
N PHE A 533 13.25 3.66 -20.41
CA PHE A 533 14.29 2.62 -20.49
C PHE A 533 15.66 3.12 -20.95
N ASP A 534 15.74 4.35 -21.45
CA ASP A 534 17.02 5.01 -21.72
C ASP A 534 17.74 5.37 -20.41
N TYR A 535 16.98 5.65 -19.35
CA TYR A 535 17.48 6.13 -18.06
C TYR A 535 17.37 5.08 -16.95
N PHE A 536 16.50 4.08 -17.09
CA PHE A 536 16.25 3.04 -16.10
C PHE A 536 16.34 1.62 -16.71
N THR A 537 16.95 0.70 -15.96
CA THR A 537 17.14 -0.70 -16.36
C THR A 537 15.98 -1.61 -15.95
N ASP A 538 15.22 -1.19 -14.94
CA ASP A 538 14.04 -1.87 -14.43
C ASP A 538 12.98 -0.84 -14.02
N ALA A 539 11.75 -1.32 -13.77
CA ALA A 539 10.69 -0.54 -13.17
C ALA A 539 10.39 -1.16 -11.80
N PHE A 540 11.03 -0.66 -10.74
CA PHE A 540 10.74 -1.10 -9.38
C PHE A 540 9.41 -0.48 -8.94
N ALA A 541 8.40 -1.33 -8.69
CA ALA A 541 7.12 -0.97 -8.08
C ALA A 541 6.40 0.28 -8.65
N GLY A 542 6.60 0.59 -9.93
CA GLY A 542 5.99 1.76 -10.57
C GLY A 542 6.57 3.13 -10.17
N ASP A 543 7.55 3.19 -9.25
CA ASP A 543 8.01 4.43 -8.62
C ASP A 543 9.33 4.99 -9.22
N PHE A 544 10.36 4.14 -9.39
CA PHE A 544 11.64 4.43 -10.06
C PHE A 544 12.43 3.13 -10.29
N GLY A 545 13.52 3.16 -11.07
CA GLY A 545 14.34 1.98 -11.35
C GLY A 545 15.82 2.18 -11.02
N HIS A 546 16.59 1.10 -11.09
CA HIS A 546 18.05 1.20 -11.16
C HIS A 546 18.44 1.92 -12.44
N CYS A 547 19.18 3.02 -12.32
CA CYS A 547 19.57 3.82 -13.48
C CYS A 547 20.47 3.04 -14.45
N THR A 548 20.29 3.29 -15.74
CA THR A 548 21.28 2.94 -16.77
C THR A 548 22.56 3.78 -16.56
N PRO A 549 23.66 3.50 -17.27
CA PRO A 549 24.81 4.42 -17.30
C PRO A 549 24.43 5.87 -17.66
N LYS A 550 23.45 6.05 -18.55
CA LYS A 550 22.91 7.37 -18.94
C LYS A 550 22.15 8.02 -17.77
N GLY A 551 21.29 7.27 -17.08
CA GLY A 551 20.59 7.73 -15.88
C GLY A 551 21.51 8.07 -14.72
N ASN A 552 22.56 7.26 -14.48
CA ASN A 552 23.54 7.52 -13.44
C ASN A 552 24.37 8.78 -13.72
N LYS A 553 24.68 9.03 -15.00
CA LYS A 553 25.33 10.27 -15.41
C LYS A 553 24.41 11.48 -15.19
N LEU A 554 23.14 11.39 -15.58
CA LEU A 554 22.15 12.46 -15.36
C LEU A 554 21.98 12.78 -13.86
N LEU A 555 21.90 11.75 -13.01
CA LEU A 555 21.83 11.90 -11.56
C LEU A 555 23.09 12.62 -11.03
N ALA A 556 24.27 12.19 -11.47
CA ALA A 556 25.53 12.80 -11.05
C ALA A 556 25.66 14.26 -11.54
N GLU A 557 25.20 14.58 -12.74
CA GLU A 557 25.17 15.95 -13.28
C GLU A 557 24.26 16.85 -12.45
N ASN A 558 23.09 16.36 -12.04
CA ASN A 558 22.16 17.12 -11.20
C ASN A 558 22.75 17.36 -9.79
N ILE A 559 23.33 16.33 -9.17
CA ILE A 559 24.01 16.46 -7.88
C ILE A 559 25.20 17.44 -7.98
N ALA A 560 26.02 17.32 -9.02
CA ALA A 560 27.16 18.20 -9.23
C ALA A 560 26.71 19.67 -9.38
N ARG A 561 25.63 19.93 -10.11
CA ARG A 561 25.08 21.27 -10.30
C ARG A 561 24.73 21.94 -8.97
N GLU A 562 24.15 21.21 -8.03
CA GLU A 562 23.83 21.75 -6.69
C GLU A 562 25.08 21.95 -5.83
N ILE A 563 26.07 21.04 -5.92
CA ILE A 563 27.33 21.15 -5.18
C ILE A 563 28.17 22.34 -5.66
N LEU A 564 28.25 22.55 -6.97
CA LEU A 564 29.08 23.59 -7.58
C LEU A 564 28.57 25.00 -7.26
N GLN A 565 27.30 25.17 -6.89
CA GLN A 565 26.76 26.47 -6.45
C GLN A 565 27.35 26.97 -5.12
N ILE A 566 28.04 26.10 -4.37
CA ILE A 566 28.67 26.44 -3.08
C ILE A 566 30.08 27.03 -3.26
N PHE A 567 30.74 26.71 -4.39
CA PHE A 567 32.13 27.07 -4.67
C PHE A 567 32.20 28.16 -5.72
#